data_AF-A0A926JW46-F1
#
_entry.id   AF-A0A926JW46-F1
#
_cell.length_a   1.000
_cell.length_b   1.000
_cell.length_c   1.000
_cell.angle_alpha   90.00
_cell.angle_beta   90.00
_cell.angle_gamma   90.00
#
_symmetry.space_group_name_H-M   'P 1'
#
loop_
_entity.id
_entity.type
_entity.pdbx_description
1 polymer ?
#
loop_
_entity_poly.entity_id
_entity_poly.type
_entity_poly.pdbx_seq_one_letter_code
_entity_poly.pdbx_strand_id
1 'polypeptide(L)'
;SGSSYHYAKDLRYSTITPAISLAFRTDDFRSNKRESLTFRFVNVMRQKNEIIDTDDIDPDYSVFNTRYSYSNNGIINHFSWFTDLQIANNFSKLSVDLEYRKLYQNNRQLNLRLFAGKFIYNDTSSDYFSFALDRPTDYLFDFNYLGRSETTGILSQQIIIAEGGFKSKFENPYANNWMVTANASFNLWKWVELYGDIGWMKSKLQSGRFIYDSGIRLNLVTDYFELYFPLYSSNGWELGQPRYDQKIRFIVTLQPKTLLGLFTRKWF
;
A
#
# COMPACT_ATOMS: atom_id res chain seq x y z
N SER A 1 1.97 -20.23 -7.25
CA SER A 1 2.76 -20.50 -6.04
C SER A 1 1.83 -20.93 -4.92
N GLY A 2 2.36 -21.51 -3.84
CA GLY A 2 1.61 -21.75 -2.62
C GLY A 2 2.42 -21.30 -1.41
N SER A 3 1.74 -20.81 -0.37
CA SER A 3 2.42 -20.38 0.86
C SER A 3 1.53 -20.55 2.08
N SER A 4 2.13 -20.57 3.27
CA SER A 4 1.35 -20.70 4.50
C SER A 4 2.09 -20.13 5.70
N TYR A 5 1.40 -19.26 6.44
CA TYR A 5 1.97 -18.52 7.56
C TYR A 5 0.89 -18.25 8.62
N HIS A 6 1.31 -17.70 9.75
CA HIS A 6 0.40 -17.19 10.77
C HIS A 6 0.01 -15.74 10.44
N TYR A 7 -1.26 -15.40 10.61
CA TYR A 7 -1.75 -14.02 10.51
C TYR A 7 -2.04 -13.42 11.88
N ALA A 8 -2.40 -14.26 12.85
CA ALA A 8 -2.60 -13.92 14.24
C ALA A 8 -2.06 -15.05 15.14
N LYS A 9 -1.99 -14.81 16.45
CA LYS A 9 -1.54 -15.81 17.42
C LYS A 9 -2.38 -17.08 17.28
N ASP A 10 -1.71 -18.21 17.07
CA ASP A 10 -2.31 -19.54 16.89
C ASP A 10 -3.29 -19.68 15.70
N LEU A 11 -3.31 -18.72 14.77
CA LEU A 11 -4.18 -18.73 13.59
C LEU A 11 -3.37 -18.68 12.29
N ARG A 12 -3.59 -19.66 11.43
CA ARG A 12 -2.86 -19.87 10.18
C ARG A 12 -3.73 -19.54 8.96
N TYR A 13 -3.07 -19.09 7.90
CA TYR A 13 -3.64 -19.04 6.56
C TYR A 13 -2.78 -19.83 5.57
N SER A 14 -3.40 -20.32 4.51
CA SER A 14 -2.72 -20.93 3.36
C SER A 14 -3.23 -20.27 2.10
N THR A 15 -2.34 -20.02 1.14
CA THR A 15 -2.71 -19.48 -0.16
C THR A 15 -2.25 -20.38 -1.30
N ILE A 16 -3.09 -20.49 -2.32
CA ILE A 16 -2.77 -21.12 -3.60
C ILE A 16 -3.06 -20.08 -4.68
N THR A 17 -2.00 -19.68 -5.39
CA THR A 17 -2.06 -18.59 -6.37
C THR A 17 -1.46 -19.03 -7.70
N PRO A 18 -2.18 -19.77 -8.56
CA PRO A 18 -1.79 -19.93 -9.96
C PRO A 18 -1.81 -18.57 -10.65
N ALA A 19 -0.80 -18.32 -11.48
CA ALA A 19 -0.65 -17.06 -12.21
C ALA A 19 0.00 -17.28 -13.58
N ILE A 20 -0.42 -16.48 -14.54
CA ILE A 20 0.17 -16.37 -15.87
C ILE A 20 0.57 -14.91 -16.06
N SER A 21 1.81 -14.66 -16.46
CA SER A 21 2.30 -13.30 -16.75
C SER A 21 2.82 -13.23 -18.17
N LEU A 22 2.28 -12.30 -18.94
CA LEU A 22 2.70 -11.98 -20.29
C LEU A 22 3.54 -10.71 -20.22
N ALA A 23 4.84 -10.83 -20.49
CA ALA A 23 5.75 -9.67 -20.54
C ALA A 23 5.90 -9.20 -21.99
N PHE A 24 5.72 -7.90 -22.22
CA PHE A 24 5.87 -7.29 -23.54
C PHE A 24 7.26 -6.64 -23.63
N ARG A 25 8.03 -7.03 -24.64
CA ARG A 25 9.38 -6.53 -24.88
C ARG A 25 9.32 -5.31 -25.78
N THR A 26 10.19 -4.33 -25.53
CA THR A 26 10.38 -3.19 -26.43
C THR A 26 11.45 -3.49 -27.47
N ASP A 27 11.35 -2.83 -28.64
CA ASP A 27 12.30 -3.02 -29.74
C ASP A 27 13.73 -2.56 -29.39
N ASP A 28 13.85 -1.55 -28.52
CA ASP A 28 15.15 -1.09 -28.01
C ASP A 28 15.53 -1.84 -26.72
N PHE A 29 16.52 -2.72 -26.81
CA PHE A 29 17.00 -3.50 -25.66
C PHE A 29 17.69 -2.66 -24.57
N ARG A 30 18.10 -1.41 -24.86
CA ARG A 30 18.65 -0.50 -23.84
C ARG A 30 17.57 0.27 -23.10
N SER A 31 16.32 0.18 -23.54
CA SER A 31 15.19 0.83 -22.90
C SER A 31 14.90 0.24 -21.52
N ASN A 32 14.65 1.13 -20.55
CA ASN A 32 14.19 0.78 -19.22
C ASN A 32 12.68 0.52 -19.15
N LYS A 33 11.98 0.61 -20.30
CA LYS A 33 10.55 0.33 -20.39
C LYS A 33 10.27 -1.16 -20.16
N ARG A 34 9.29 -1.44 -19.31
CA ARG A 34 8.81 -2.79 -18.99
C ARG A 34 7.30 -2.75 -18.93
N GLU A 35 6.68 -3.73 -19.59
CA GLU A 35 5.24 -3.88 -19.68
C GLU A 35 4.88 -5.32 -19.41
N SER A 36 3.84 -5.54 -18.62
CA SER A 36 3.36 -6.89 -18.34
C SER A 36 1.88 -6.92 -18.04
N LEU A 37 1.21 -7.97 -18.50
CA LEU A 37 -0.16 -8.32 -18.15
C LEU A 37 -0.14 -9.61 -17.33
N THR A 38 -0.57 -9.53 -16.09
CA THR A 38 -0.59 -10.66 -15.16
C THR A 38 -2.01 -11.03 -14.80
N PHE A 39 -2.34 -12.30 -14.95
CA PHE A 39 -3.56 -12.92 -14.47
C PHE A 39 -3.20 -13.83 -13.29
N ARG A 40 -3.88 -13.67 -12.17
CA ARG A 40 -3.71 -14.55 -11.01
C ARG A 40 -5.06 -14.88 -10.39
N PHE A 41 -5.16 -16.08 -9.85
CA PHE A 41 -6.32 -16.49 -9.07
C PHE A 41 -5.84 -16.78 -7.66
N VAL A 42 -6.16 -15.91 -6.71
CA VAL A 42 -5.71 -16.00 -5.32
C VAL A 42 -6.77 -16.74 -4.52
N ASN A 43 -6.49 -17.98 -4.14
CA ASN A 43 -7.34 -18.73 -3.22
C ASN A 43 -6.73 -18.69 -1.83
N VAL A 44 -7.51 -18.25 -0.84
CA VAL A 44 -7.08 -18.08 0.54
C VAL A 44 -7.90 -19.00 1.42
N MET A 45 -7.22 -19.84 2.20
CA MET A 45 -7.81 -20.73 3.20
C MET A 45 -7.37 -20.28 4.60
N ARG A 46 -8.29 -20.01 5.52
CA ARG A 46 -7.99 -19.46 6.85
C ARG A 46 -8.56 -20.33 7.96
N GLN A 47 -7.78 -20.49 9.03
CA GLN A 47 -8.29 -21.03 10.28
C GLN A 47 -9.12 -19.97 10.99
N LYS A 48 -10.27 -20.36 11.54
CA LYS A 48 -11.19 -19.47 12.27
C LYS A 48 -10.82 -19.39 13.75
N ASN A 49 -11.08 -18.24 14.37
CA ASN A 49 -11.03 -18.14 15.82
C ASN A 49 -12.42 -18.38 16.40
N GLU A 50 -12.65 -19.56 16.99
CA GLU A 50 -13.97 -19.97 17.51
C GLU A 50 -14.50 -19.07 18.65
N ILE A 51 -13.65 -18.22 19.26
CA ILE A 51 -14.01 -17.36 20.41
C ILE A 51 -14.40 -15.93 19.96
N ILE A 52 -13.87 -15.45 18.84
CA ILE A 52 -14.01 -14.05 18.39
C ILE A 52 -14.83 -13.94 17.09
N ASP A 53 -14.73 -14.92 16.20
CA ASP A 53 -15.44 -14.94 14.91
C ASP A 53 -16.82 -15.59 15.05
N THR A 54 -17.68 -15.01 15.91
CA THR A 54 -19.09 -15.37 15.94
C THR A 54 -19.81 -14.61 14.82
N ASP A 55 -20.22 -15.37 13.81
CA ASP A 55 -21.02 -14.99 12.64
C ASP A 55 -20.30 -14.19 11.54
N ASP A 56 -19.99 -14.90 10.46
CA ASP A 56 -19.90 -14.38 9.07
C ASP A 56 -18.76 -13.42 8.71
N ILE A 57 -17.64 -13.42 9.46
CA ILE A 57 -16.43 -12.66 9.09
C ILE A 57 -15.52 -13.53 8.20
N ASP A 58 -15.96 -13.67 6.95
CA ASP A 58 -15.22 -14.14 5.75
C ASP A 58 -14.42 -15.47 5.89
N PRO A 59 -15.11 -16.62 5.68
CA PRO A 59 -14.45 -17.90 5.38
C PRO A 59 -13.55 -17.82 4.15
N ASP A 60 -12.86 -18.93 3.87
CA ASP A 60 -12.06 -19.15 2.66
C ASP A 60 -12.65 -18.45 1.42
N TYR A 61 -11.85 -17.61 0.79
CA TYR A 61 -12.29 -16.78 -0.33
C TYR A 61 -11.34 -16.93 -1.51
N SER A 62 -11.85 -16.53 -2.67
CA SER A 62 -11.07 -16.52 -3.91
C SER A 62 -11.22 -15.18 -4.62
N VAL A 63 -10.11 -14.63 -5.09
CA VAL A 63 -10.07 -13.39 -5.85
C VAL A 63 -9.37 -13.66 -7.17
N PHE A 64 -10.09 -13.49 -8.27
CA PHE A 64 -9.47 -13.35 -9.58
C PHE A 64 -8.91 -11.94 -9.71
N ASN A 65 -7.64 -11.81 -10.05
CA ASN A 65 -6.98 -10.54 -10.23
C ASN A 65 -6.26 -10.47 -11.58
N THR A 66 -6.52 -9.38 -12.30
CA THR A 66 -5.84 -9.04 -13.53
C THR A 66 -5.14 -7.71 -13.36
N ARG A 67 -3.84 -7.66 -13.62
CA ARG A 67 -3.04 -6.44 -13.51
C ARG A 67 -2.28 -6.18 -14.80
N TYR A 68 -2.48 -5.00 -15.38
CA TYR A 68 -1.59 -4.45 -16.39
C TYR A 68 -0.64 -3.46 -15.73
N SER A 69 0.67 -3.61 -15.95
CA SER A 69 1.69 -2.74 -15.38
C SER A 69 2.62 -2.22 -16.47
N TYR A 70 2.88 -0.93 -16.42
CA TYR A 70 3.88 -0.24 -17.23
C TYR A 70 4.88 0.43 -16.29
N SER A 71 6.17 0.35 -16.61
CA SER A 71 7.18 1.14 -15.92
C SER A 71 8.28 1.56 -16.88
N ASN A 72 8.81 2.77 -16.67
CA ASN A 72 10.03 3.27 -17.27
C ASN A 72 10.94 3.76 -16.15
N ASN A 73 11.83 2.89 -15.71
CA ASN A 73 12.64 3.12 -14.50
C ASN A 73 13.95 3.85 -14.82
N GLY A 74 13.85 5.10 -15.28
CA GLY A 74 15.00 5.97 -15.44
C GLY A 74 15.51 6.54 -14.10
N ILE A 75 16.82 6.77 -14.00
CA ILE A 75 17.45 7.37 -12.80
C ILE A 75 16.97 8.81 -12.59
N ILE A 76 16.90 9.60 -13.67
CA ILE A 76 16.48 11.01 -13.62
C ILE A 76 14.95 11.13 -13.63
N ASN A 77 14.30 10.42 -14.55
CA ASN A 77 12.84 10.41 -14.67
C ASN A 77 12.37 8.97 -14.51
N HIS A 78 11.58 8.74 -13.47
CA HIS A 78 10.86 7.51 -13.25
C HIS A 78 9.38 7.76 -13.49
N PHE A 79 8.76 6.88 -14.26
CA PHE A 79 7.32 6.87 -14.45
C PHE A 79 6.84 5.43 -14.46
N SER A 80 5.87 5.12 -13.61
CA SER A 80 5.22 3.82 -13.59
C SER A 80 3.73 3.99 -13.36
N TRP A 81 2.96 3.04 -13.84
CA TRP A 81 1.55 2.94 -13.50
C TRP A 81 1.09 1.51 -13.65
N PHE A 82 0.04 1.16 -12.95
CA PHE A 82 -0.68 -0.07 -13.18
C PHE A 82 -2.17 0.14 -13.04
N THR A 83 -2.94 -0.72 -13.71
CA THR A 83 -4.36 -0.90 -13.44
C THR A 83 -4.60 -2.32 -12.96
N ASP A 84 -5.50 -2.45 -11.99
CA ASP A 84 -5.75 -3.68 -11.26
C ASP A 84 -7.26 -3.92 -11.17
N LEU A 85 -7.71 -5.01 -11.79
CA LEU A 85 -9.08 -5.48 -11.71
C LEU A 85 -9.13 -6.67 -10.75
N GLN A 86 -10.00 -6.62 -9.76
CA GLN A 86 -10.25 -7.72 -8.83
C GLN A 86 -11.71 -8.11 -8.88
N ILE A 87 -11.97 -9.41 -8.97
CA ILE A 87 -13.31 -10.00 -9.02
C ILE A 87 -13.35 -11.15 -8.02
N ALA A 88 -14.30 -11.09 -7.10
CA ALA A 88 -14.63 -12.12 -6.13
C ALA A 88 -16.16 -12.33 -6.13
N ASN A 89 -16.64 -13.27 -5.32
CA ASN A 89 -18.07 -13.60 -5.26
C ASN A 89 -18.93 -12.40 -4.80
N ASN A 90 -18.42 -11.62 -3.84
CA ASN A 90 -19.16 -10.54 -3.17
C ASN A 90 -18.68 -9.13 -3.55
N PHE A 91 -17.64 -8.99 -4.38
CA PHE A 91 -17.22 -7.69 -4.89
C PHE A 91 -16.50 -7.78 -6.24
N SER A 92 -16.54 -6.68 -6.97
CA SER A 92 -15.59 -6.41 -8.05
C SER A 92 -15.13 -4.96 -7.96
N LYS A 93 -13.83 -4.74 -8.12
CA LYS A 93 -13.23 -3.41 -8.03
C LYS A 93 -12.12 -3.23 -9.04
N LEU A 94 -12.01 -1.99 -9.51
CA LEU A 94 -10.97 -1.54 -10.42
C LEU A 94 -10.15 -0.47 -9.72
N SER A 95 -8.84 -0.51 -9.88
CA SER A 95 -7.97 0.57 -9.44
C SER A 95 -6.90 0.91 -10.47
N VAL A 96 -6.35 2.10 -10.32
CA VAL A 96 -5.21 2.63 -11.05
C VAL A 96 -4.29 3.28 -10.03
N ASP A 97 -3.00 3.01 -10.19
CA ASP A 97 -1.92 3.64 -9.45
C ASP A 97 -0.92 4.21 -10.45
N LEU A 98 -0.51 5.45 -10.26
CA LEU A 98 0.46 6.14 -11.10
C LEU A 98 1.51 6.79 -10.21
N GLU A 99 2.77 6.52 -10.50
CA GLU A 99 3.91 7.09 -9.82
C GLU A 99 4.80 7.85 -10.80
N TYR A 100 5.19 9.06 -10.41
CA TYR A 100 6.14 9.88 -11.12
C TYR A 100 7.20 10.39 -10.16
N ARG A 101 8.47 10.25 -10.55
CA ARG A 101 9.59 10.80 -9.81
C ARG A 101 10.56 11.49 -10.73
N LYS A 102 11.02 12.68 -10.33
CA LYS A 102 12.02 13.46 -11.03
C LYS A 102 13.16 13.86 -10.11
N LEU A 103 14.38 13.53 -10.50
CA LEU A 103 15.62 14.00 -9.88
C LEU A 103 16.16 15.22 -10.66
N TYR A 104 16.36 16.33 -9.96
CA TYR A 104 16.89 17.57 -10.49
C TYR A 104 18.41 17.63 -10.30
N GLN A 105 19.07 18.51 -11.07
CA GLN A 105 20.54 18.67 -11.06
C GLN A 105 21.10 19.09 -9.70
N ASN A 106 20.32 19.80 -8.90
CA ASN A 106 20.66 20.17 -7.51
C ASN A 106 20.43 19.02 -6.50
N ASN A 107 20.29 17.78 -6.98
CA ASN A 107 20.01 16.58 -6.20
C ASN A 107 18.70 16.66 -5.38
N ARG A 108 17.76 17.48 -5.86
CA ARG A 108 16.38 17.52 -5.37
C ARG A 108 15.54 16.48 -6.11
N GLN A 109 14.59 15.87 -5.43
CA GLN A 109 13.73 14.81 -5.91
C GLN A 109 12.30 15.19 -5.57
N LEU A 110 11.47 15.22 -6.60
CA LEU A 110 10.02 15.33 -6.50
C LEU A 110 9.44 13.94 -6.73
N ASN A 111 8.60 13.46 -5.82
CA ASN A 111 7.81 12.25 -6.01
C ASN A 111 6.33 12.63 -5.99
N LEU A 112 5.58 12.12 -6.96
CA LEU A 112 4.15 12.26 -7.08
C LEU A 112 3.56 10.87 -7.24
N ARG A 113 2.48 10.57 -6.52
CA ARG A 113 1.70 9.36 -6.68
C ARG A 113 0.22 9.73 -6.77
N LEU A 114 -0.49 9.10 -7.68
CA LEU A 114 -1.94 9.23 -7.84
C LEU A 114 -2.54 7.84 -7.75
N PHE A 115 -3.54 7.67 -6.89
CA PHE A 115 -4.31 6.45 -6.78
C PHE A 115 -5.78 6.75 -7.03
N ALA A 116 -6.45 5.90 -7.79
CA ALA A 116 -7.90 5.95 -7.98
C ALA A 116 -8.45 4.53 -7.97
N GLY A 117 -9.44 4.27 -7.12
CA GLY A 117 -10.10 2.98 -6.99
C GLY A 117 -11.61 3.14 -6.95
N LYS A 118 -12.33 2.21 -7.57
CA LYS A 118 -13.79 2.15 -7.55
C LYS A 118 -14.28 0.70 -7.51
N PHE A 119 -15.19 0.43 -6.60
CA PHE A 119 -16.01 -0.77 -6.63
C PHE A 119 -17.02 -0.65 -7.79
N ILE A 120 -16.95 -1.59 -8.71
CA ILE A 120 -17.96 -1.76 -9.77
C ILE A 120 -19.22 -2.35 -9.13
N TYR A 121 -19.02 -3.34 -8.28
CA TYR A 121 -20.05 -3.93 -7.43
C TYR A 121 -19.43 -4.29 -6.09
N ASN A 122 -20.22 -4.19 -5.04
CA ASN A 122 -19.81 -4.55 -3.70
C ASN A 122 -21.06 -4.95 -2.94
N ASP A 123 -21.10 -6.17 -2.42
CA ASP A 123 -22.11 -6.71 -1.50
C ASP A 123 -21.47 -7.26 -0.21
N THR A 124 -20.24 -6.83 0.10
CA THR A 124 -19.58 -7.16 1.37
C THR A 124 -20.30 -6.48 2.53
N SER A 125 -20.40 -7.21 3.65
CA SER A 125 -20.89 -6.71 4.94
C SER A 125 -19.78 -6.04 5.77
N SER A 126 -18.52 -6.36 5.46
CA SER A 126 -17.32 -5.88 6.17
C SER A 126 -16.46 -4.95 5.30
N ASP A 127 -15.55 -4.22 5.95
CA ASP A 127 -14.52 -3.41 5.31
C ASP A 127 -13.25 -4.20 4.93
N TYR A 128 -13.26 -5.52 5.10
CA TYR A 128 -12.06 -6.35 4.90
C TYR A 128 -11.51 -6.25 3.47
N PHE A 129 -12.39 -6.07 2.47
CA PHE A 129 -12.01 -5.89 1.07
C PHE A 129 -12.00 -4.43 0.60
N SER A 130 -12.32 -3.47 1.48
CA SER A 130 -12.40 -2.04 1.17
C SER A 130 -11.03 -1.47 0.79
N PHE A 131 -11.02 -0.35 0.06
CA PHE A 131 -9.79 0.43 -0.11
C PHE A 131 -9.47 1.09 1.23
N ALA A 132 -8.20 1.10 1.61
CA ALA A 132 -7.72 1.72 2.83
C ALA A 132 -6.97 3.02 2.54
N LEU A 133 -7.17 3.98 3.43
CA LEU A 133 -6.55 5.28 3.33
C LEU A 133 -5.07 5.25 3.77
N ASP A 134 -4.78 4.64 4.92
CA ASP A 134 -3.45 4.65 5.54
C ASP A 134 -2.87 3.24 5.78
N ARG A 135 -3.70 2.24 6.08
CA ARG A 135 -3.26 0.85 6.29
C ARG A 135 -4.21 -0.16 5.65
N PRO A 136 -3.85 -0.77 4.50
CA PRO A 136 -4.58 -1.88 3.90
C PRO A 136 -4.71 -3.10 4.82
N THR A 137 -5.80 -3.84 4.66
CA THR A 137 -6.14 -5.06 5.42
C THR A 137 -5.36 -6.32 5.01
N ASP A 138 -4.56 -6.26 3.93
CA ASP A 138 -3.75 -7.37 3.39
C ASP A 138 -4.57 -8.64 3.04
N TYR A 139 -5.80 -8.48 2.54
CA TYR A 139 -6.66 -9.61 2.14
C TYR A 139 -6.12 -10.43 0.95
N LEU A 140 -5.09 -9.97 0.24
CA LEU A 140 -4.41 -10.82 -0.76
C LEU A 140 -3.16 -11.52 -0.20
N PHE A 141 -2.77 -11.19 1.03
CA PHE A 141 -1.51 -11.61 1.66
C PHE A 141 -0.27 -11.29 0.81
N ASP A 142 -0.33 -10.17 0.08
CA ASP A 142 0.75 -9.66 -0.77
C ASP A 142 1.71 -8.77 0.01
N PHE A 143 1.28 -8.24 1.16
CA PHE A 143 2.05 -7.27 1.93
C PHE A 143 2.93 -7.93 3.01
N ASN A 144 4.10 -7.33 3.21
CA ASN A 144 5.11 -7.78 4.18
C ASN A 144 4.94 -7.07 5.54
N TYR A 145 3.74 -7.15 6.10
CA TYR A 145 3.50 -6.65 7.46
C TYR A 145 4.22 -7.52 8.49
N LEU A 146 4.94 -6.88 9.42
CA LEU A 146 5.58 -7.53 10.56
C LEU A 146 4.55 -7.98 11.59
N GLY A 147 3.52 -7.16 11.82
CA GLY A 147 2.37 -7.49 12.66
C GLY A 147 1.07 -7.25 11.90
N ARG A 148 0.59 -8.27 11.17
CA ARG A 148 -0.63 -8.17 10.34
C ARG A 148 -1.88 -7.83 11.16
N SER A 149 -2.06 -8.54 12.28
CA SER A 149 -3.19 -8.36 13.20
C SER A 149 -2.91 -7.43 14.39
N GLU A 150 -1.73 -6.79 14.45
CA GLU A 150 -1.37 -5.90 15.55
C GLU A 150 -2.08 -4.54 15.43
N THR A 151 -2.91 -4.22 16.40
CA THR A 151 -3.63 -2.94 16.49
C THR A 151 -2.96 -1.94 17.43
N THR A 152 -2.07 -2.41 18.31
CA THR A 152 -1.37 -1.61 19.31
C THR A 152 0.14 -1.83 19.28
N GLY A 153 0.89 -0.99 20.00
CA GLY A 153 2.35 -1.08 20.05
C GLY A 153 3.04 -0.59 18.77
N ILE A 154 4.33 -0.91 18.65
CA ILE A 154 5.16 -0.41 17.54
C ILE A 154 4.77 -1.05 16.20
N LEU A 155 4.37 -2.32 16.17
CA LEU A 155 4.05 -3.00 14.91
C LEU A 155 2.80 -2.43 14.22
N SER A 156 1.87 -1.82 14.97
CA SER A 156 0.71 -1.14 14.39
C SER A 156 1.04 0.22 13.75
N GLN A 157 2.25 0.74 13.99
CA GLN A 157 2.76 1.96 13.34
C GLN A 157 3.38 1.69 11.97
N GLN A 158 3.63 0.43 11.62
CA GLN A 158 4.11 0.07 10.30
C GLN A 158 3.11 0.52 9.22
N ILE A 159 3.63 1.17 8.18
CA ILE A 159 2.89 1.57 7.00
C ILE A 159 3.45 0.88 5.76
N ILE A 160 2.57 0.64 4.79
CA ILE A 160 2.92 0.22 3.44
C ILE A 160 2.23 1.20 2.51
N ILE A 161 2.98 1.83 1.61
CA ILE A 161 2.45 2.80 0.67
C ILE A 161 1.70 2.03 -0.42
N ALA A 162 0.40 1.91 -0.25
CA ALA A 162 -0.54 1.30 -1.18
C ALA A 162 -1.91 1.96 -1.02
N GLU A 163 -2.75 1.84 -2.05
CA GLU A 163 -4.09 2.44 -2.07
C GLU A 163 -4.04 3.93 -1.70
N GLY A 164 -4.71 4.38 -0.63
CA GLY A 164 -4.72 5.79 -0.25
C GLY A 164 -3.34 6.37 0.08
N GLY A 165 -2.46 5.55 0.68
CA GLY A 165 -1.08 5.91 0.97
C GLY A 165 -0.89 7.05 1.98
N PHE A 166 -1.87 7.38 2.82
CA PHE A 166 -1.79 8.43 3.85
C PHE A 166 -0.96 7.99 5.06
N LYS A 167 -0.33 8.94 5.75
CA LYS A 167 0.59 8.68 6.87
C LYS A 167 -0.08 8.96 8.21
N SER A 168 -1.06 9.86 8.26
CA SER A 168 -1.90 10.06 9.43
C SER A 168 -2.91 8.92 9.63
N LYS A 169 -3.28 8.66 10.88
CA LYS A 169 -4.37 7.74 11.23
C LYS A 169 -5.68 8.52 11.26
N PHE A 170 -6.69 8.03 10.56
CA PHE A 170 -8.01 8.68 10.52
C PHE A 170 -9.09 7.75 11.04
N GLU A 171 -10.16 8.34 11.56
CA GLU A 171 -11.38 7.60 11.84
C GLU A 171 -12.04 7.15 10.53
N ASN A 172 -12.51 5.90 10.48
CA ASN A 172 -13.10 5.26 9.29
C ASN A 172 -12.17 5.28 8.06
N PRO A 173 -10.95 4.71 8.10
CA PRO A 173 -9.97 4.82 7.01
C PRO A 173 -10.36 4.06 5.73
N TYR A 174 -11.49 3.34 5.72
CA TYR A 174 -11.88 2.46 4.63
C TYR A 174 -12.93 3.08 3.71
N ALA A 175 -12.78 2.84 2.40
CA ALA A 175 -13.71 3.23 1.35
C ALA A 175 -14.21 1.99 0.61
N ASN A 176 -15.51 1.70 0.76
CA ASN A 176 -16.15 0.54 0.14
C ASN A 176 -16.96 0.89 -1.14
N ASN A 177 -16.81 2.12 -1.66
CA ASN A 177 -17.37 2.56 -2.95
C ASN A 177 -16.27 3.10 -3.88
N TRP A 178 -15.62 4.21 -3.54
CA TRP A 178 -14.51 4.74 -4.33
C TRP A 178 -13.55 5.58 -3.49
N MET A 179 -12.32 5.68 -3.97
CA MET A 179 -11.25 6.49 -3.36
C MET A 179 -10.37 7.08 -4.45
N VAL A 180 -10.03 8.35 -4.33
CA VAL A 180 -9.03 9.02 -5.16
C VAL A 180 -8.07 9.74 -4.23
N THR A 181 -6.77 9.50 -4.36
CA THR A 181 -5.75 10.17 -3.56
C THR A 181 -4.60 10.65 -4.43
N ALA A 182 -3.95 11.71 -3.96
CA ALA A 182 -2.70 12.20 -4.49
C ALA A 182 -1.72 12.38 -3.34
N ASN A 183 -0.53 11.82 -3.49
CA ASN A 183 0.56 11.93 -2.54
C ASN A 183 1.72 12.66 -3.22
N ALA A 184 2.32 13.64 -2.53
CA ALA A 184 3.49 14.34 -3.01
C ALA A 184 4.58 14.33 -1.94
N SER A 185 5.84 14.21 -2.36
CA SER A 185 6.99 14.46 -1.48
C SER A 185 8.12 15.16 -2.20
N PHE A 186 8.88 15.93 -1.44
CA PHE A 186 10.01 16.71 -1.92
C PHE A 186 11.13 16.71 -0.89
N ASN A 187 12.37 16.41 -1.30
CA ASN A 187 13.51 16.35 -0.39
C ASN A 187 14.11 17.75 -0.11
N LEU A 188 14.02 18.20 1.14
CA LEU A 188 14.66 19.44 1.63
C LEU A 188 16.14 19.26 1.94
N TRP A 189 16.56 18.04 2.22
CA TRP A 189 17.96 17.65 2.37
C TRP A 189 18.04 16.14 2.13
N LYS A 190 19.20 15.62 1.68
CA LYS A 190 19.57 14.20 1.50
C LYS A 190 18.49 13.19 1.96
N TRP A 191 18.26 13.10 3.28
CA TRP A 191 17.33 12.15 3.91
C TRP A 191 16.12 12.82 4.59
N VAL A 192 15.94 14.14 4.49
CA VAL A 192 14.79 14.88 5.05
C VAL A 192 13.89 15.34 3.92
N GLU A 193 12.65 14.86 3.91
CA GLU A 193 11.64 15.18 2.91
C GLU A 193 10.39 15.77 3.56
N LEU A 194 9.75 16.70 2.87
CA LEU A 194 8.38 17.08 3.17
C LEU A 194 7.44 16.21 2.35
N TYR A 195 6.30 15.85 2.93
CA TYR A 195 5.22 15.21 2.20
C TYR A 195 3.89 15.90 2.47
N GLY A 196 2.98 15.75 1.51
CA GLY A 196 1.61 16.18 1.62
C GLY A 196 0.71 15.25 0.82
N ASP A 197 -0.39 14.83 1.43
CA ASP A 197 -1.36 13.93 0.85
C ASP A 197 -2.74 14.60 0.83
N ILE A 198 -3.48 14.40 -0.25
CA ILE A 198 -4.87 14.80 -0.39
C ILE A 198 -5.70 13.63 -0.90
N GLY A 199 -6.95 13.56 -0.49
CA GLY A 199 -7.79 12.41 -0.74
C GLY A 199 -9.26 12.76 -0.71
N TRP A 200 -10.00 12.09 -1.58
CA TRP A 200 -11.45 12.12 -1.59
C TRP A 200 -11.94 10.68 -1.65
N MET A 201 -12.80 10.30 -0.71
CA MET A 201 -13.27 8.93 -0.60
C MET A 201 -14.75 8.87 -0.23
N LYS A 202 -15.39 7.76 -0.58
CA LYS A 202 -16.79 7.48 -0.26
C LYS A 202 -16.97 6.02 0.13
N SER A 203 -17.78 5.81 1.16
CA SER A 203 -18.37 4.52 1.51
C SER A 203 -19.88 4.52 1.25
N LYS A 204 -20.46 3.34 1.08
CA LYS A 204 -21.89 3.10 1.07
C LYS A 204 -22.49 3.72 2.33
N LEU A 205 -23.64 4.38 2.17
CA LEU A 205 -24.37 5.06 3.26
C LEU A 205 -23.67 6.29 3.87
N GLN A 206 -22.47 6.67 3.41
CA GLN A 206 -21.80 7.91 3.83
C GLN A 206 -21.64 8.87 2.65
N SER A 207 -21.66 10.18 2.93
CA SER A 207 -21.32 11.20 1.93
C SER A 207 -19.83 11.13 1.59
N GLY A 208 -19.46 11.60 0.40
CA GLY A 208 -18.04 11.67 0.03
C GLY A 208 -17.33 12.69 0.91
N ARG A 209 -16.16 12.34 1.44
CA ARG A 209 -15.39 13.19 2.36
C ARG A 209 -14.01 13.51 1.80
N PHE A 210 -13.63 14.77 1.90
CA PHE A 210 -12.29 15.24 1.57
C PHE A 210 -11.40 15.20 2.82
N ILE A 211 -10.15 14.79 2.63
CA ILE A 211 -9.17 14.56 3.69
C ILE A 211 -7.78 14.90 3.17
N TYR A 212 -6.91 15.31 4.07
CA TYR A 212 -5.52 15.65 3.76
C TYR A 212 -4.61 15.43 4.95
N ASP A 213 -3.34 15.17 4.69
CA ASP A 213 -2.28 15.20 5.70
C ASP A 213 -0.99 15.80 5.14
N SER A 214 -0.08 16.12 6.05
CA SER A 214 1.24 16.64 5.72
C SER A 214 2.20 16.36 6.85
N GLY A 215 3.48 16.26 6.51
CA GLY A 215 4.51 16.07 7.53
C GLY A 215 5.92 15.97 6.98
N ILE A 216 6.80 15.44 7.83
CA ILE A 216 8.20 15.20 7.50
C ILE A 216 8.43 13.70 7.37
N ARG A 217 9.14 13.31 6.31
CA ARG A 217 9.65 11.95 6.09
C ARG A 217 11.16 11.98 6.29
N LEU A 218 11.67 11.05 7.10
CA LEU A 218 13.10 10.76 7.19
C LEU A 218 13.39 9.49 6.40
N ASN A 219 14.05 9.66 5.25
CA ASN A 219 14.44 8.61 4.33
C ASN A 219 15.89 8.19 4.63
N LEU A 220 16.06 7.32 5.64
CA LEU A 220 17.38 6.89 6.12
C LEU A 220 18.02 5.89 5.16
N VAL A 221 17.23 4.92 4.70
CA VAL A 221 17.59 3.99 3.63
C VAL A 221 16.36 3.81 2.74
N THR A 222 16.42 4.37 1.54
CA THR A 222 15.27 4.44 0.61
C THR A 222 14.65 3.08 0.35
N ASP A 223 13.34 2.97 0.55
CA ASP A 223 12.52 1.75 0.42
C ASP A 223 12.78 0.66 1.49
N TYR A 224 13.70 0.87 2.44
CA TYR A 224 14.05 -0.09 3.49
C TYR A 224 13.75 0.41 4.89
N PHE A 225 14.13 1.65 5.19
CA PHE A 225 13.96 2.22 6.50
C PHE A 225 13.62 3.70 6.41
N GLU A 226 12.35 3.99 6.71
CA GLU A 226 11.80 5.32 6.59
C GLU A 226 10.90 5.61 7.78
N LEU A 227 10.92 6.86 8.23
CA LEU A 227 10.10 7.35 9.33
C LEU A 227 9.24 8.49 8.84
N TYR A 228 7.96 8.48 9.19
CA TYR A 228 7.02 9.56 8.89
C TYR A 228 6.54 10.19 10.19
N PHE A 229 6.62 11.51 10.21
CA PHE A 229 6.20 12.37 11.31
C PHE A 229 5.05 13.23 10.80
N PRO A 230 3.78 12.81 10.99
CA PRO A 230 2.64 13.64 10.67
C PRO A 230 2.68 14.94 11.46
N LEU A 231 2.45 16.08 10.80
CA LEU A 231 2.48 17.40 11.45
C LEU A 231 1.09 18.02 11.50
N TYR A 232 0.39 17.99 10.38
CA TYR A 232 -0.96 18.56 10.25
C TYR A 232 -1.80 17.69 9.33
N SER A 233 -3.05 17.44 9.72
CA SER A 233 -3.99 16.65 8.93
C SER A 233 -5.41 17.19 9.09
N SER A 234 -6.39 16.53 8.48
CA SER A 234 -7.80 16.80 8.76
C SER A 234 -8.21 16.56 10.22
N ASN A 235 -7.36 15.93 11.03
CA ASN A 235 -7.52 15.87 12.49
C ASN A 235 -7.00 17.13 13.21
N GLY A 236 -6.46 18.12 12.50
CA GLY A 236 -5.84 19.33 13.03
C GLY A 236 -4.33 19.22 13.24
N TRP A 237 -3.81 19.94 14.23
CA TRP A 237 -2.39 19.94 14.60
C TRP A 237 -2.01 18.64 15.30
N GLU A 238 -1.28 17.75 14.63
CA GLU A 238 -1.00 16.39 15.11
C GLU A 238 -0.02 16.39 16.30
N LEU A 239 1.00 17.25 16.26
CA LEU A 239 2.05 17.34 17.30
C LEU A 239 1.53 17.74 18.68
N GLY A 240 0.45 18.53 18.73
CA GLY A 240 -0.16 18.96 19.99
C GLY A 240 -1.15 17.94 20.57
N GLN A 241 -1.42 16.84 19.86
CA GLN A 241 -2.38 15.85 20.33
C GLN A 241 -1.73 14.84 21.28
N PRO A 242 -2.48 14.29 22.24
CA PRO A 242 -1.99 13.24 23.12
C PRO A 242 -1.48 12.02 22.35
N ARG A 243 -0.43 11.38 22.88
CA ARG A 243 0.16 10.14 22.32
C ARG A 243 0.66 10.30 20.87
N TYR A 244 1.28 11.45 20.56
CA TYR A 244 1.86 11.71 19.24
C TYR A 244 2.88 10.64 18.80
N ASP A 245 3.62 10.08 19.76
CA ASP A 245 4.54 8.95 19.56
C ASP A 245 3.85 7.75 18.89
N GLN A 246 2.54 7.56 19.11
CA GLN A 246 1.75 6.48 18.52
C GLN A 246 1.30 6.74 17.07
N LYS A 247 1.52 7.96 16.58
CA LYS A 247 1.15 8.43 15.23
C LYS A 247 2.32 8.43 14.27
N ILE A 248 3.55 8.39 14.77
CA ILE A 248 4.75 8.18 13.97
C ILE A 248 4.56 6.87 13.20
N ARG A 249 4.86 6.87 11.90
CA ARG A 249 4.80 5.67 11.05
C ARG A 249 6.18 5.29 10.60
N PHE A 250 6.36 4.01 10.29
CA PHE A 250 7.62 3.55 9.69
C PHE A 250 7.40 2.56 8.57
N ILE A 251 8.33 2.56 7.63
CA ILE A 251 8.51 1.50 6.65
C ILE A 251 9.78 0.75 7.07
N VAL A 252 9.65 -0.56 7.25
CA VAL A 252 10.78 -1.48 7.49
C VAL A 252 10.62 -2.68 6.56
N THR A 253 11.60 -2.89 5.69
CA THR A 253 11.64 -4.06 4.80
C THR A 253 12.68 -5.06 5.29
N LEU A 254 12.25 -6.11 6.00
CA LEU A 254 13.11 -7.18 6.49
C LEU A 254 13.24 -8.31 5.44
N GLN A 255 13.93 -8.05 4.33
CA GLN A 255 14.29 -9.11 3.39
C GLN A 255 15.81 -9.40 3.52
N PRO A 256 16.23 -10.53 4.11
CA PRO A 256 17.64 -10.82 4.36
C PRO A 256 18.51 -10.79 3.10
N LYS A 257 18.00 -11.30 1.96
CA LYS A 257 18.71 -11.23 0.66
C LYS A 257 18.98 -9.79 0.22
N THR A 258 18.05 -8.90 0.53
CA THR A 258 18.09 -7.50 0.11
C THR A 258 18.97 -6.66 1.04
N LEU A 259 18.95 -6.95 2.35
CA LEU A 259 19.87 -6.37 3.33
C LEU A 259 21.34 -6.78 3.07
N LEU A 260 21.60 -8.04 2.70
CA LEU A 260 22.93 -8.49 2.29
C LEU A 260 23.41 -7.82 0.97
N GLY A 261 22.47 -7.46 0.09
CA GLY A 261 22.73 -6.68 -1.12
C GLY A 261 23.26 -5.26 -0.85
N LEU A 262 22.85 -4.64 0.26
CA LEU A 262 23.31 -3.30 0.65
C LEU A 262 24.79 -3.27 1.02
N PHE A 263 25.31 -4.37 1.59
CA PHE A 263 26.73 -4.51 1.94
C PHE A 263 27.63 -4.90 0.75
N THR A 264 27.06 -5.30 -0.38
CA THR A 264 27.84 -5.84 -1.52
C THR A 264 28.04 -4.86 -2.67
N ARG A 265 27.29 -3.74 -2.74
CA ARG A 265 27.30 -2.90 -3.96
C ARG A 265 27.85 -1.48 -3.82
N LYS A 266 28.09 -0.94 -2.61
CA LYS A 266 28.58 0.46 -2.43
C LYS A 266 29.34 0.77 -1.12
N TRP A 267 29.80 -0.24 -0.38
CA TRP A 267 30.68 -0.02 0.79
C TRP A 267 32.17 -0.22 0.46
N PHE A 268 32.52 -0.29 -0.83
CA PHE A 268 33.86 -0.08 -1.38
C PHE A 268 33.77 0.92 -2.53
#